data_AF-C0ECQ8-F1
#
_entry.id   AF-C0ECQ8-F1
#
_cell.length_a   1.000
_cell.length_b   1.000
_cell.length_c   1.000
_cell.angle_alpha   90.00
_cell.angle_beta   90.00
_cell.angle_gamma   90.00
#
_symmetry.space_group_name_H-M   'P 1'
#
loop_
_entity.id
_entity.type
_entity.pdbx_description
1 polymer ?
#
loop_
_entity_poly.entity_id
_entity_poly.type
_entity_poly.pdbx_seq_one_letter_code
_entity_poly.pdbx_strand_id
1 'polypeptide(L)'
;MPDLYKNIAFLRDKKGVEFFFGLCYSKITSGILTKLHRMSFFILITACIRHGTGRSHGFTLKFFGGDRMKLGILGAGKAGFALGKYFGERGIPLAGYFSRSPHSAAEAAAFTGSKQYLTLEEVVKASDTLLITTPDGEISHIWDRIKQLSIQNKILCHCSGSLSSAVFSGIEALGAFPCSMHPLLAISDKLRAHEQLAHSFFTLEGDPRAVAPLKELLIRCGNPVRVIRAQDKPSYHAAACIASNLVVALAQTAAELLSGCGFSEAEAIEALAPLLTQNVKNICSHGVAGALTGPVERGDSQTIASHLACLEGDDRELYRLLSTKLLPIARTKHPGRKDTALQKLLEGTGNEKHSCDICTGKAGTE
;
A
#
# COMPACT_ATOMS: atom_id res chain seq x y z
N MET A 1 17.90 6.47 39.59
CA MET A 1 17.66 6.83 38.19
C MET A 1 17.23 8.29 38.11
N PRO A 2 18.18 9.22 37.92
CA PRO A 2 17.89 10.61 37.60
C PRO A 2 18.09 10.82 36.10
N ASP A 3 17.05 10.69 35.27
CA ASP A 3 17.10 11.10 33.85
C ASP A 3 15.70 11.07 33.18
N LEU A 4 14.69 11.64 33.84
CA LEU A 4 13.36 11.84 33.24
C LEU A 4 12.97 13.33 33.12
N TYR A 5 13.96 14.21 32.98
CA TYR A 5 13.78 15.66 32.83
C TYR A 5 14.47 16.19 31.56
N LYS A 6 14.10 15.67 30.39
CA LYS A 6 14.44 16.32 29.12
C LYS A 6 13.30 16.12 28.14
N ASN A 7 12.39 17.09 28.10
CA ASN A 7 11.67 17.58 26.91
C ASN A 7 10.56 18.54 27.36
N ILE A 8 10.97 19.72 27.86
CA ILE A 8 10.09 20.89 27.94
C ILE A 8 10.30 21.66 26.64
N ALA A 9 9.28 21.71 25.78
CA ALA A 9 9.32 22.51 24.57
C ALA A 9 8.94 23.96 24.92
N PHE A 10 9.88 24.89 24.73
CA PHE A 10 9.64 26.32 24.87
C PHE A 10 9.17 26.90 23.53
N LEU A 11 7.94 27.40 23.46
CA LEU A 11 7.47 28.23 22.35
C LEU A 11 7.43 29.68 22.80
N ARG A 12 8.22 30.54 22.14
CA ARG A 12 8.34 31.97 22.43
C ARG A 12 7.68 32.75 21.30
N ASP A 13 6.61 33.50 21.59
CA ASP A 13 6.04 34.46 20.65
C ASP A 13 6.75 35.83 20.77
N LYS A 14 6.71 36.63 19.70
CA LYS A 14 7.32 37.97 19.52
C LYS A 14 6.91 39.03 20.55
N LYS A 15 6.02 38.71 21.49
CA LYS A 15 5.57 39.59 22.59
C LYS A 15 6.05 39.16 23.99
N GLY A 16 6.90 38.13 24.12
CA GLY A 16 7.56 37.79 25.38
C GLY A 16 6.72 37.02 26.40
N VAL A 17 5.65 36.34 25.98
CA VAL A 17 4.85 35.46 26.86
C VAL A 17 5.47 34.06 26.89
N GLU A 18 5.81 33.57 28.08
CA GLU A 18 6.30 32.19 28.30
C GLU A 18 5.12 31.23 28.56
N PHE A 19 5.02 30.17 27.77
CA PHE A 19 4.06 29.09 27.98
C PHE A 19 4.69 27.94 28.77
N PHE A 20 4.12 27.62 29.93
CA PHE A 20 4.53 26.47 30.75
C PHE A 20 3.62 25.27 30.48
N PHE A 21 4.18 24.16 30.02
CA PHE A 21 3.52 22.86 29.97
C PHE A 21 4.11 21.96 31.05
N GLY A 22 3.39 21.80 32.18
CA GLY A 22 3.77 20.90 33.27
C GLY A 22 2.72 19.80 33.45
N LEU A 23 3.13 18.53 33.37
CA LEU A 23 2.31 17.39 33.78
C LEU A 23 2.25 17.35 35.32
N CYS A 24 1.10 17.72 35.89
CA CYS A 24 0.87 17.60 37.33
C CYS A 24 0.31 16.19 37.65
N TYR A 25 1.15 15.27 38.11
CA TYR A 25 0.70 14.03 38.76
C TYR A 25 0.59 14.28 40.27
N SER A 26 -0.62 14.42 40.80
CA SER A 26 -0.83 14.42 42.25
C SER A 26 -0.94 12.99 42.78
N LYS A 27 -0.14 12.69 43.80
CA LYS A 27 -0.09 11.43 44.59
C LYS A 27 -1.47 10.84 44.88
N ILE A 28 -1.70 9.61 44.43
CA ILE A 28 -2.66 8.69 45.05
C ILE A 28 -1.84 7.66 45.82
N THR A 29 -2.00 7.64 47.15
CA THR A 29 -1.35 6.73 48.08
C THR A 29 -1.90 5.31 48.00
N SER A 30 -0.99 4.34 48.09
CA SER A 30 -1.11 2.89 48.35
C SER A 30 -2.51 2.28 48.52
N GLY A 31 -2.84 1.27 47.69
CA GLY A 31 -3.87 0.28 48.05
C GLY A 31 -4.57 -0.48 46.93
N ILE A 32 -4.43 -0.12 45.65
CA ILE A 32 -5.12 -0.82 44.55
C ILE A 32 -4.20 -0.89 43.33
N LEU A 33 -3.16 -1.75 43.42
CA LEU A 33 -2.28 -2.06 42.31
C LEU A 33 -2.45 -3.55 41.97
N THR A 34 -3.58 -3.93 41.35
CA THR A 34 -3.72 -5.24 40.67
C THR A 34 -4.91 -5.38 39.73
N LYS A 35 -5.74 -4.34 39.48
CA LYS A 35 -6.87 -4.44 38.53
C LYS A 35 -7.17 -3.12 37.83
N LEU A 36 -6.31 -2.70 36.91
CA LEU A 36 -6.56 -1.56 36.02
C LEU A 36 -5.85 -1.73 34.65
N HIS A 37 -6.16 -2.83 33.96
CA HIS A 37 -6.03 -2.90 32.50
C HIS A 37 -7.41 -2.59 31.91
N ARG A 38 -7.56 -1.40 31.31
CA ARG A 38 -8.77 -0.79 30.69
C ARG A 38 -9.32 0.40 31.49
N MET A 39 -8.75 1.57 31.32
CA MET A 39 -9.48 2.84 31.39
C MET A 39 -8.74 3.87 30.54
N SER A 40 -9.44 4.47 29.58
CA SER A 40 -8.94 5.54 28.72
C SER A 40 -8.52 6.73 29.59
N PHE A 41 -7.25 7.15 29.51
CA PHE A 41 -6.79 8.36 30.18
C PHE A 41 -7.28 9.60 29.42
N PHE A 42 -8.16 10.38 30.05
CA PHE A 42 -8.37 11.78 29.69
C PHE A 42 -7.25 12.59 30.33
N ILE A 43 -6.34 13.14 29.53
CA ILE A 43 -5.37 14.13 30.02
C ILE A 43 -6.04 15.50 29.96
N LEU A 44 -6.42 16.03 31.11
CA LEU A 44 -6.85 17.43 31.24
C LEU A 44 -5.58 18.29 31.37
N ILE A 45 -5.13 18.91 30.27
CA ILE A 45 -4.05 19.90 30.34
C ILE A 45 -4.69 21.26 30.62
N THR A 46 -4.57 21.74 31.86
CA THR A 46 -4.93 23.11 32.22
C THR A 46 -3.73 24.01 31.93
N ALA A 47 -3.76 24.77 30.83
CA ALA A 47 -2.77 25.81 30.57
C ALA A 47 -3.16 27.09 31.35
N CYS A 48 -2.40 27.44 32.39
CA CYS A 48 -2.58 28.70 33.11
C CYS A 48 -1.68 29.78 32.49
N ILE A 49 -2.27 30.77 31.82
CA ILE A 49 -1.56 31.98 31.40
C ILE A 49 -1.52 32.93 32.61
N ARG A 50 -0.33 33.20 33.16
CA ARG A 50 -0.13 34.24 34.18
C ARG A 50 0.11 35.58 33.47
N HIS A 51 -0.90 36.45 33.43
CA HIS A 51 -0.66 37.87 33.22
C HIS A 51 -0.40 38.53 34.58
N GLY A 52 0.55 39.47 34.64
CA GLY A 52 1.00 40.19 35.85
C GLY A 52 -0.04 41.06 36.58
N THR A 53 -1.34 40.82 36.35
CA THR A 53 -2.45 41.52 36.97
C THR A 53 -3.55 40.53 37.36
N GLY A 54 -3.30 39.68 38.35
CA GLY A 54 -4.30 39.06 39.24
C GLY A 54 -5.53 38.30 38.69
N ARG A 55 -5.72 38.10 37.38
CA ARG A 55 -6.87 37.39 36.80
C ARG A 55 -6.43 36.19 35.96
N SER A 56 -6.78 34.99 36.42
CA SER A 56 -6.66 33.74 35.68
C SER A 56 -7.86 33.55 34.75
N HIS A 57 -7.63 33.43 33.44
CA HIS A 57 -8.63 32.91 32.50
C HIS A 57 -8.32 31.43 32.28
N GLY A 58 -9.20 30.55 32.75
CA GLY A 58 -9.10 29.12 32.46
C GLY A 58 -9.54 28.86 31.03
N PHE A 59 -8.63 28.41 30.18
CA PHE A 59 -8.99 27.83 28.88
C PHE A 59 -9.06 26.32 29.03
N THR A 60 -10.25 25.76 28.87
CA THR A 60 -10.42 24.30 28.79
C THR A 60 -10.10 23.88 27.37
N LEU A 61 -8.89 23.35 27.13
CA LEU A 61 -8.66 22.53 25.94
C LEU A 61 -9.42 21.21 26.13
N LYS A 62 -10.60 21.10 25.55
CA LYS A 62 -11.19 19.78 25.28
C LYS A 62 -10.31 19.13 24.23
N PHE A 63 -9.40 18.25 24.66
CA PHE A 63 -9.00 17.15 23.79
C PHE A 63 -10.27 16.33 23.55
N PHE A 64 -10.85 16.47 22.36
CA PHE A 64 -11.69 15.41 21.83
C PHE A 64 -10.76 14.20 21.72
N GLY A 65 -10.72 13.36 22.75
CA GLY A 65 -10.28 11.99 22.57
C GLY A 65 -11.18 11.45 21.49
N GLY A 66 -10.66 11.32 20.27
CA GLY A 66 -11.47 11.01 19.10
C GLY A 66 -12.39 9.85 19.42
N ASP A 67 -13.69 10.03 19.20
CA ASP A 67 -14.65 8.94 19.28
C ASP A 67 -14.03 7.77 18.53
N ARG A 68 -13.85 6.65 19.24
CA ARG A 68 -13.07 5.52 18.75
C ARG A 68 -13.71 5.03 17.45
N MET A 69 -13.06 5.34 16.32
CA MET A 69 -13.47 4.89 14.99
C MET A 69 -13.82 3.40 15.02
N LYS A 70 -15.08 3.08 14.70
CA LYS A 70 -15.57 1.70 14.66
C LYS A 70 -15.80 1.26 13.22
N LEU A 71 -15.05 0.23 12.80
CA LEU A 71 -14.98 -0.24 11.42
C LEU A 71 -16.05 -1.31 11.15
N GLY A 72 -16.90 -1.07 10.15
CA GLY A 72 -17.72 -2.10 9.52
C GLY A 72 -17.09 -2.50 8.18
N ILE A 73 -16.98 -3.80 7.92
CA ILE A 73 -16.33 -4.30 6.70
C ILE A 73 -17.38 -4.89 5.75
N LEU A 74 -17.41 -4.36 4.53
CA LEU A 74 -18.32 -4.76 3.46
C LEU A 74 -17.51 -5.53 2.41
N GLY A 75 -17.62 -6.85 2.43
CA GLY A 75 -16.86 -7.75 1.56
C GLY A 75 -15.87 -8.62 2.34
N ALA A 76 -16.26 -9.85 2.64
CA ALA A 76 -15.44 -10.83 3.36
C ALA A 76 -14.50 -11.62 2.42
N GLY A 77 -13.79 -10.92 1.55
CA GLY A 77 -12.74 -11.49 0.67
C GLY A 77 -11.35 -11.38 1.30
N LYS A 78 -10.29 -11.65 0.52
CA LYS A 78 -8.90 -11.63 1.00
C LYS A 78 -8.54 -10.30 1.70
N ALA A 79 -8.88 -9.18 1.08
CA ALA A 79 -8.62 -7.85 1.65
C ALA A 79 -9.40 -7.59 2.94
N GLY A 80 -10.69 -7.97 2.99
CA GLY A 80 -11.54 -7.78 4.18
C GLY A 80 -11.09 -8.61 5.39
N PHE A 81 -10.64 -9.84 5.15
CA PHE A 81 -10.02 -10.68 6.19
C PHE A 81 -8.72 -10.04 6.69
N ALA A 82 -7.81 -9.74 5.78
CA ALA A 82 -6.49 -9.22 6.12
C ALA A 82 -6.59 -7.89 6.89
N LEU A 83 -7.35 -6.93 6.36
CA LEU A 83 -7.52 -5.61 6.99
C LEU A 83 -8.26 -5.69 8.32
N GLY A 84 -9.33 -6.48 8.41
CA GLY A 84 -10.06 -6.57 9.67
C GLY A 84 -9.24 -7.25 10.77
N LYS A 85 -8.53 -8.34 10.46
CA LYS A 85 -7.61 -8.97 11.41
C LYS A 85 -6.50 -8.00 11.82
N TYR A 86 -5.89 -7.33 10.85
CA TYR A 86 -4.84 -6.33 11.05
C TYR A 86 -5.24 -5.21 12.01
N PHE A 87 -6.42 -4.61 11.78
CA PHE A 87 -6.93 -3.53 12.62
C PHE A 87 -7.41 -4.03 13.98
N GLY A 88 -8.05 -5.20 14.04
CA GLY A 88 -8.50 -5.82 15.29
C GLY A 88 -7.35 -6.11 16.26
N GLU A 89 -6.23 -6.64 15.76
CA GLU A 89 -5.03 -6.90 16.57
C GLU A 89 -4.36 -5.63 17.10
N ARG A 90 -4.61 -4.49 16.45
CA ARG A 90 -4.14 -3.16 16.89
C ARG A 90 -5.15 -2.43 17.77
N GLY A 91 -6.18 -3.14 18.23
CA GLY A 91 -7.20 -2.61 19.14
C GLY A 91 -8.14 -1.59 18.49
N ILE A 92 -8.21 -1.55 17.16
CA ILE A 92 -9.21 -0.75 16.45
C ILE A 92 -10.56 -1.49 16.56
N PRO A 93 -11.62 -0.85 17.06
CA PRO A 93 -12.93 -1.49 17.18
C PRO A 93 -13.48 -1.94 15.83
N LEU A 94 -13.80 -3.22 15.72
CA LEU A 94 -14.54 -3.78 14.60
C LEU A 94 -16.01 -3.92 15.01
N ALA A 95 -16.91 -3.30 14.25
CA ALA A 95 -18.32 -3.61 14.34
C ALA A 95 -18.57 -5.04 13.87
N GLY A 96 -18.01 -5.40 12.70
CA GLY A 96 -18.21 -6.70 12.10
C GLY A 96 -18.25 -6.67 10.58
N TYR A 97 -18.80 -7.74 10.01
CA TYR A 97 -18.78 -8.02 8.58
C TYR A 97 -20.17 -8.14 7.99
N PHE A 98 -20.34 -7.59 6.80
CA PHE A 98 -21.39 -7.94 5.87
C PHE A 98 -20.76 -8.40 4.55
N SER A 99 -21.35 -9.41 3.92
CA SER A 99 -20.94 -9.90 2.61
C SER A 99 -22.14 -10.49 1.89
N ARG A 100 -22.12 -10.50 0.55
CA ARG A 100 -23.16 -11.17 -0.25
C ARG A 100 -23.33 -12.64 0.13
N SER A 101 -22.23 -13.29 0.50
CA SER A 101 -22.24 -14.63 1.10
C SER A 101 -22.27 -14.51 2.62
N PRO A 102 -23.38 -14.89 3.29
CA PRO A 102 -23.44 -14.90 4.76
C PRO A 102 -22.37 -15.81 5.37
N HIS A 103 -22.08 -16.94 4.72
CA HIS A 103 -21.03 -17.86 5.16
C HIS A 103 -19.64 -17.19 5.19
N SER A 104 -19.29 -16.42 4.15
CA SER A 104 -18.02 -15.69 4.13
C SER A 104 -17.94 -14.62 5.22
N ALA A 105 -19.06 -13.92 5.48
CA ALA A 105 -19.12 -12.95 6.58
C ALA A 105 -18.98 -13.62 7.96
N ALA A 106 -19.59 -14.81 8.14
CA ALA A 106 -19.46 -15.61 9.35
C ALA A 106 -18.00 -16.03 9.60
N GLU A 107 -17.33 -16.54 8.57
CA GLU A 107 -15.94 -16.98 8.63
C GLU A 107 -15.02 -15.80 8.99
N ALA A 108 -15.19 -14.64 8.35
CA ALA A 108 -14.41 -13.44 8.65
C ALA A 108 -14.64 -12.94 10.07
N ALA A 109 -15.91 -12.90 10.50
CA ALA A 109 -16.29 -12.48 11.84
C ALA A 109 -15.68 -13.39 12.92
N ALA A 110 -15.71 -14.71 12.71
CA ALA A 110 -15.05 -15.67 13.59
C ALA A 110 -13.53 -15.46 13.64
N PHE A 111 -12.89 -15.29 12.48
CA PHE A 111 -11.43 -15.09 12.38
C PHE A 111 -10.94 -13.83 13.09
N THR A 112 -11.74 -12.76 13.11
CA THR A 112 -11.35 -11.50 13.77
C THR A 112 -11.96 -11.31 15.16
N GLY A 113 -12.77 -12.25 15.65
CA GLY A 113 -13.50 -12.10 16.91
C GLY A 113 -14.51 -10.94 16.88
N SER A 114 -15.20 -10.75 15.76
CA SER A 114 -16.20 -9.69 15.54
C SER A 114 -17.59 -10.26 15.20
N LYS A 115 -18.54 -9.40 14.84
CA LYS A 115 -19.93 -9.80 14.56
C LYS A 115 -20.18 -10.04 13.06
N GLN A 116 -20.99 -11.05 12.74
CA GLN A 116 -21.61 -11.18 11.43
C GLN A 116 -22.91 -10.37 11.38
N TYR A 117 -23.12 -9.64 10.29
CA TYR A 117 -24.37 -8.96 9.97
C TYR A 117 -25.04 -9.60 8.76
N LEU A 118 -26.36 -9.73 8.80
CA LEU A 118 -27.12 -10.35 7.72
C LEU A 118 -27.63 -9.32 6.72
N THR A 119 -27.73 -8.05 7.15
CA THR A 119 -28.13 -6.96 6.27
C THR A 119 -27.11 -5.82 6.26
N LEU A 120 -27.16 -5.02 5.20
CA LEU A 120 -26.29 -3.86 5.02
C LEU A 120 -26.64 -2.76 6.05
N GLU A 121 -27.93 -2.62 6.34
CA GLU A 121 -28.50 -1.67 7.30
C GLU A 121 -27.93 -1.90 8.71
N GLU A 122 -27.82 -3.16 9.14
CA GLU A 122 -27.34 -3.49 10.48
C GLU A 122 -25.86 -3.11 10.67
N VAL A 123 -25.01 -3.41 9.68
CA VAL A 123 -23.57 -3.07 9.75
C VAL A 123 -23.35 -1.57 9.61
N VAL A 124 -24.12 -0.88 8.74
CA VAL A 124 -24.08 0.59 8.59
C VAL A 124 -24.48 1.28 9.89
N LYS A 125 -25.53 0.81 10.55
CA LYS A 125 -25.98 1.36 11.84
C LYS A 125 -24.94 1.14 12.95
N ALA A 126 -24.23 0.02 12.92
CA ALA A 126 -23.30 -0.38 13.98
C ALA A 126 -21.88 0.19 13.83
N SER A 127 -21.59 0.95 12.76
CA SER A 127 -20.24 1.40 12.37
C SER A 127 -20.20 2.90 12.09
N ASP A 128 -19.06 3.54 12.36
CA ASP A 128 -18.82 4.96 12.03
C ASP A 128 -18.02 5.09 10.72
N THR A 129 -17.30 4.04 10.35
CA THR A 129 -16.51 3.95 9.13
C THR A 129 -16.77 2.61 8.45
N LEU A 130 -17.12 2.66 7.18
CA LEU A 130 -17.39 1.48 6.34
C LEU A 130 -16.22 1.25 5.40
N LEU A 131 -15.57 0.10 5.54
CA LEU A 131 -14.52 -0.36 4.64
C LEU A 131 -15.12 -1.28 3.58
N ILE A 132 -15.15 -0.83 2.33
CA ILE A 132 -15.61 -1.61 1.17
C ILE A 132 -14.41 -2.34 0.57
N THR A 133 -14.39 -3.65 0.78
CA THR A 133 -13.33 -4.58 0.37
C THR A 133 -13.83 -5.62 -0.65
N THR A 134 -14.86 -5.26 -1.40
CA THR A 134 -15.37 -6.01 -2.56
C THR A 134 -14.48 -5.79 -3.80
N PRO A 135 -14.62 -6.63 -4.85
CA PRO A 135 -13.99 -6.36 -6.14
C PRO A 135 -14.37 -4.98 -6.69
N ASP A 136 -13.49 -4.39 -7.49
CA ASP A 136 -13.63 -3.02 -8.02
C ASP A 136 -14.98 -2.79 -8.71
N GLY A 137 -15.43 -3.75 -9.55
CA GLY A 137 -16.71 -3.67 -10.26
C GLY A 137 -17.96 -3.70 -9.37
N GLU A 138 -17.83 -4.11 -8.10
CA GLU A 138 -18.95 -4.19 -7.16
C GLU A 138 -19.09 -2.94 -6.28
N ILE A 139 -18.09 -2.04 -6.28
CA ILE A 139 -18.07 -0.90 -5.36
C ILE A 139 -19.23 0.06 -5.65
N SER A 140 -19.52 0.34 -6.93
CA SER A 140 -20.67 1.17 -7.34
C SER A 140 -22.01 0.53 -6.94
N HIS A 141 -22.16 -0.78 -7.10
CA HIS A 141 -23.37 -1.51 -6.71
C HIS A 141 -23.60 -1.49 -5.20
N ILE A 142 -22.54 -1.61 -4.40
CA ILE A 142 -22.64 -1.45 -2.94
C ILE A 142 -22.99 -0.01 -2.59
N TRP A 143 -22.38 0.98 -3.24
CA TRP A 143 -22.70 2.39 -3.04
C TRP A 143 -24.18 2.69 -3.33
N ASP A 144 -24.74 2.17 -4.42
CA ASP A 144 -26.14 2.36 -4.80
C ASP A 144 -27.13 1.89 -3.73
N ARG A 145 -26.73 0.90 -2.93
CA ARG A 145 -27.51 0.42 -1.79
C ARG A 145 -27.27 1.26 -0.54
N ILE A 146 -26.01 1.61 -0.25
CA ILE A 146 -25.66 2.40 0.94
C ILE A 146 -26.27 3.81 0.88
N LYS A 147 -26.31 4.44 -0.30
CA LYS A 147 -26.83 5.81 -0.47
C LYS A 147 -28.33 5.97 -0.13
N GLN A 148 -29.06 4.85 -0.01
CA GLN A 148 -30.46 4.82 0.43
C GLN A 148 -30.59 4.75 1.97
N LEU A 149 -29.48 4.67 2.70
CA LEU A 149 -29.44 4.50 4.15
C LEU A 149 -28.99 5.79 4.85
N SER A 150 -29.24 5.86 6.16
CA SER A 150 -28.76 6.98 6.98
C SER A 150 -27.25 6.85 7.25
N ILE A 151 -26.47 7.64 6.52
CA ILE A 151 -25.00 7.64 6.56
C ILE A 151 -24.38 8.97 6.98
N GLN A 152 -25.19 9.92 7.46
CA GLN A 152 -24.72 11.22 7.94
C GLN A 152 -23.54 11.07 8.92
N ASN A 153 -22.48 11.85 8.68
CA ASN A 153 -21.23 11.87 9.43
C ASN A 153 -20.41 10.56 9.42
N LYS A 154 -20.74 9.60 8.53
CA LYS A 154 -19.96 8.36 8.38
C LYS A 154 -18.85 8.53 7.34
N ILE A 155 -17.78 7.77 7.52
CA ILE A 155 -16.74 7.61 6.49
C ILE A 155 -17.06 6.39 5.63
N LEU A 156 -17.05 6.56 4.32
CA LEU A 156 -17.11 5.45 3.36
C LEU A 156 -15.75 5.35 2.67
N CYS A 157 -15.09 4.21 2.83
CA CYS A 157 -13.75 3.99 2.32
C CYS A 157 -13.67 2.70 1.53
N HIS A 158 -13.24 2.73 0.28
CA HIS A 158 -12.95 1.50 -0.47
C HIS A 158 -11.45 1.22 -0.57
N CYS A 159 -11.10 -0.02 -0.91
CA CYS A 159 -9.70 -0.46 -0.99
C CYS A 159 -9.14 -0.64 -2.41
N SER A 160 -9.90 -0.30 -3.47
CA SER A 160 -9.37 -0.29 -4.85
C SER A 160 -8.14 0.62 -5.01
N GLY A 161 -7.10 0.09 -5.66
CA GLY A 161 -5.93 0.86 -6.09
C GLY A 161 -6.19 1.74 -7.32
N SER A 162 -7.18 1.39 -8.14
CA SER A 162 -7.45 2.02 -9.44
C SER A 162 -8.54 3.11 -9.38
N LEU A 163 -9.65 2.83 -8.70
CA LEU A 163 -10.82 3.71 -8.63
C LEU A 163 -10.59 4.86 -7.64
N SER A 164 -11.05 6.07 -7.96
CA SER A 164 -11.03 7.18 -7.00
C SER A 164 -12.24 7.13 -6.06
N SER A 165 -12.14 7.89 -4.97
CA SER A 165 -13.23 8.06 -4.02
C SER A 165 -14.51 8.68 -4.65
N ALA A 166 -14.39 9.27 -5.85
CA ALA A 166 -15.51 9.79 -6.64
C ALA A 166 -16.52 8.73 -7.09
N VAL A 167 -16.20 7.43 -6.95
CA VAL A 167 -17.19 6.34 -7.12
C VAL A 167 -18.42 6.53 -6.21
N PHE A 168 -18.25 7.22 -5.09
CA PHE A 168 -19.32 7.60 -4.18
C PHE A 168 -20.03 8.90 -4.61
N SER A 169 -20.50 8.96 -5.87
CA SER A 169 -21.13 10.14 -6.42
C SER A 169 -22.34 10.61 -5.59
N GLY A 170 -22.35 11.89 -5.21
CA GLY A 170 -23.44 12.54 -4.47
C GLY A 170 -23.39 12.33 -2.94
N ILE A 171 -22.31 11.74 -2.42
CA ILE A 171 -22.14 11.45 -1.00
C ILE A 171 -22.15 12.69 -0.11
N GLU A 172 -21.73 13.85 -0.63
CA GLU A 172 -21.69 15.11 0.10
C GLU A 172 -23.10 15.58 0.49
N ALA A 173 -24.09 15.35 -0.38
CA ALA A 173 -25.50 15.67 -0.11
C ALA A 173 -26.11 14.80 1.00
N LEU A 174 -25.49 13.65 1.29
CA LEU A 174 -25.86 12.74 2.38
C LEU A 174 -25.05 13.02 3.66
N GLY A 175 -24.17 14.03 3.63
CA GLY A 175 -23.34 14.43 4.76
C GLY A 175 -22.35 13.36 5.21
N ALA A 176 -21.99 12.43 4.32
CA ALA A 176 -20.96 11.42 4.56
C ALA A 176 -19.64 11.80 3.86
N PHE A 177 -18.55 11.13 4.23
CA PHE A 177 -17.19 11.50 3.79
C PHE A 177 -16.54 10.36 2.99
N PRO A 178 -16.26 10.56 1.69
CA PRO A 178 -15.65 9.54 0.83
C PRO A 178 -14.14 9.45 1.04
N CYS A 179 -13.61 8.23 0.92
CA CYS A 179 -12.18 7.96 0.91
C CYS A 179 -11.86 6.74 0.04
N SER A 180 -10.64 6.70 -0.46
CA SER A 180 -9.98 5.51 -0.95
C SER A 180 -8.75 5.24 -0.11
N MET A 181 -8.57 4.01 0.34
CA MET A 181 -7.42 3.56 1.13
C MET A 181 -6.87 2.28 0.52
N HIS A 182 -5.76 2.37 -0.19
CA HIS A 182 -5.14 1.22 -0.83
C HIS A 182 -3.88 0.79 -0.07
N PRO A 183 -3.82 -0.43 0.48
CA PRO A 183 -2.56 -1.03 0.90
C PRO A 183 -1.75 -1.40 -0.35
N LEU A 184 -0.52 -0.89 -0.46
CA LEU A 184 0.42 -1.27 -1.51
C LEU A 184 1.00 -2.66 -1.21
N LEU A 185 0.17 -3.68 -1.37
CA LEU A 185 0.45 -5.08 -1.08
C LEU A 185 -0.39 -5.98 -1.99
N ALA A 186 0.25 -6.97 -2.61
CA ALA A 186 -0.46 -8.03 -3.33
C ALA A 186 -1.06 -9.03 -2.32
N ILE A 187 -2.33 -8.83 -1.95
CA ILE A 187 -3.02 -9.68 -0.98
C ILE A 187 -3.42 -11.02 -1.63
N SER A 188 -2.56 -12.02 -1.48
CA SER A 188 -2.74 -13.35 -2.08
C SER A 188 -3.39 -14.37 -1.13
N ASP A 189 -3.16 -14.26 0.18
CA ASP A 189 -3.64 -15.17 1.23
C ASP A 189 -4.53 -14.43 2.24
N LYS A 190 -5.80 -14.85 2.36
CA LYS A 190 -6.77 -14.22 3.27
C LYS A 190 -6.41 -14.39 4.76
N LEU A 191 -5.70 -15.45 5.13
CA LEU A 191 -5.40 -15.77 6.53
C LEU A 191 -4.07 -15.17 6.99
N ARG A 192 -3.09 -14.99 6.09
CA ARG A 192 -1.73 -14.54 6.46
C ARG A 192 -1.36 -13.13 6.03
N ALA A 193 -2.06 -12.55 5.06
CA ALA A 193 -1.71 -11.21 4.55
C ALA A 193 -1.79 -10.09 5.63
N HIS A 194 -2.47 -10.32 6.76
CA HIS A 194 -2.50 -9.39 7.88
C HIS A 194 -1.10 -9.15 8.50
N GLU A 195 -0.20 -10.13 8.47
CA GLU A 195 1.18 -10.00 8.95
C GLU A 195 1.96 -9.05 8.02
N GLN A 196 1.76 -9.17 6.71
CA GLN A 196 2.40 -8.31 5.70
C GLN A 196 1.88 -6.87 5.74
N LEU A 197 0.60 -6.67 6.09
CA LEU A 197 0.03 -5.33 6.26
C LEU A 197 0.72 -4.51 7.35
N ALA A 198 1.41 -5.14 8.31
CA ALA A 198 2.21 -4.42 9.31
C ALA A 198 3.38 -3.64 8.71
N HIS A 199 3.83 -4.04 7.53
CA HIS A 199 4.96 -3.43 6.83
C HIS A 199 4.52 -2.77 5.52
N SER A 200 3.22 -2.77 5.21
CA SER A 200 2.73 -2.21 3.96
C SER A 200 2.65 -0.69 4.02
N PHE A 201 2.91 -0.10 2.86
CA PHE A 201 2.66 1.31 2.60
C PHE A 201 1.20 1.52 2.22
N PHE A 202 0.57 2.58 2.72
CA PHE A 202 -0.81 2.91 2.35
C PHE A 202 -0.87 4.20 1.56
N THR A 203 -1.75 4.24 0.56
CA THR A 203 -2.15 5.50 -0.09
C THR A 203 -3.59 5.86 0.24
N LEU A 204 -3.82 7.15 0.49
CA LEU A 204 -5.12 7.72 0.74
C LEU A 204 -5.47 8.80 -0.28
N GLU A 205 -6.76 8.92 -0.59
CA GLU A 205 -7.33 9.99 -1.40
C GLU A 205 -8.81 10.16 -1.05
N GLY A 206 -9.33 11.38 -1.06
CA GLY A 206 -10.74 11.67 -0.81
C GLY A 206 -10.96 12.90 0.05
N ASP A 207 -12.10 12.95 0.73
CA ASP A 207 -12.49 14.10 1.56
C ASP A 207 -11.54 14.24 2.76
N PRO A 208 -11.01 15.44 3.05
CA PRO A 208 -10.11 15.67 4.19
C PRO A 208 -10.66 15.17 5.54
N ARG A 209 -11.99 15.20 5.74
CA ARG A 209 -12.68 14.74 6.96
C ARG A 209 -12.64 13.22 7.10
N ALA A 210 -12.48 12.47 6.01
CA ALA A 210 -12.22 11.03 6.03
C ALA A 210 -10.72 10.71 6.01
N VAL A 211 -9.94 11.40 5.18
CA VAL A 211 -8.51 11.15 4.99
C VAL A 211 -7.71 11.42 6.27
N ALA A 212 -7.98 12.52 6.99
CA ALA A 212 -7.24 12.87 8.19
C ALA A 212 -7.32 11.79 9.29
N PRO A 213 -8.51 11.33 9.74
CA PRO A 213 -8.59 10.31 10.77
C PRO A 213 -8.10 8.93 10.31
N LEU A 214 -8.30 8.55 9.04
CA LEU A 214 -7.76 7.29 8.50
C LEU A 214 -6.23 7.32 8.41
N LYS A 215 -5.64 8.45 8.02
CA LYS A 215 -4.19 8.65 8.02
C LYS A 215 -3.62 8.53 9.43
N GLU A 216 -4.25 9.18 10.40
CA GLU A 216 -3.83 9.10 11.80
C GLU A 216 -3.92 7.67 12.33
N LEU A 217 -5.01 6.96 12.01
CA LEU A 217 -5.19 5.55 12.36
C LEU A 217 -4.04 4.69 11.80
N LEU A 218 -3.73 4.81 10.51
CA LEU A 218 -2.67 4.04 9.86
C LEU A 218 -1.28 4.35 10.44
N ILE A 219 -0.99 5.63 10.71
CA ILE A 219 0.26 6.04 11.36
C ILE A 219 0.36 5.43 12.76
N ARG A 220 -0.72 5.45 13.55
CA ARG A 220 -0.79 4.78 14.86
C ARG A 220 -0.61 3.27 14.77
N CYS A 221 -1.02 2.66 13.65
CA CYS A 221 -0.79 1.25 13.36
C CYS A 221 0.65 0.92 12.93
N GLY A 222 1.50 1.94 12.73
CA GLY A 222 2.90 1.82 12.32
C GLY A 222 3.12 1.89 10.81
N ASN A 223 2.09 2.19 10.02
CA ASN A 223 2.20 2.20 8.56
C ASN A 223 2.71 3.55 8.04
N PRO A 224 3.60 3.53 7.03
CA PRO A 224 3.85 4.72 6.23
C PRO A 224 2.64 5.02 5.32
N VAL A 225 2.30 6.30 5.19
CA VAL A 225 1.12 6.76 4.45
C VAL A 225 1.44 7.93 3.54
N ARG A 226 0.93 7.89 2.30
CA ARG A 226 0.90 9.04 1.39
C ARG A 226 -0.52 9.40 1.02
N VAL A 227 -0.85 10.70 1.06
CA VAL A 227 -2.05 11.22 0.41
C VAL A 227 -1.68 11.58 -1.03
N ILE A 228 -2.43 11.07 -2.01
CA ILE A 228 -2.24 11.32 -3.44
C ILE A 228 -3.47 12.05 -4.01
N ARG A 229 -3.37 12.58 -5.23
CA ARG A 229 -4.53 13.18 -5.91
C ARG A 229 -5.35 12.08 -6.61
N ALA A 230 -6.65 12.27 -6.73
CA ALA A 230 -7.54 11.33 -7.44
C ALA A 230 -7.05 11.00 -8.84
N GLN A 231 -6.62 12.01 -9.59
CA GLN A 231 -6.13 11.90 -10.97
C GLN A 231 -4.83 11.08 -11.09
N ASP A 232 -4.06 10.94 -10.00
CA ASP A 232 -2.78 10.21 -10.02
C ASP A 232 -2.98 8.70 -9.80
N LYS A 233 -4.19 8.26 -9.41
CA LYS A 233 -4.50 6.86 -9.09
C LYS A 233 -4.22 5.87 -10.22
N PRO A 234 -4.56 6.15 -11.50
CA PRO A 234 -4.24 5.22 -12.58
C PRO A 234 -2.73 4.99 -12.72
N SER A 235 -1.92 6.05 -12.64
CA SER A 235 -0.46 5.96 -12.73
C SER A 235 0.12 5.23 -11.51
N TYR A 236 -0.37 5.56 -10.31
CA TYR A 236 0.00 4.87 -9.08
C TYR A 236 -0.28 3.36 -9.15
N HIS A 237 -1.48 2.96 -9.59
CA HIS A 237 -1.85 1.55 -9.67
C HIS A 237 -1.07 0.82 -10.76
N ALA A 238 -0.85 1.46 -11.92
CA ALA A 238 0.00 0.90 -12.97
C ALA A 238 1.42 0.64 -12.47
N ALA A 239 2.01 1.55 -11.69
CA ALA A 239 3.31 1.35 -11.07
C ALA A 239 3.32 0.14 -10.10
N ALA A 240 2.26 -0.03 -9.31
CA ALA A 240 2.09 -1.20 -8.45
C ALA A 240 2.01 -2.49 -9.28
N CYS A 241 1.16 -2.53 -10.31
CA CYS A 241 1.02 -3.70 -11.20
C CYS A 241 2.32 -4.07 -11.90
N ILE A 242 3.11 -3.09 -12.36
CA ILE A 242 4.42 -3.32 -12.96
C ILE A 242 5.35 -4.01 -11.94
N ALA A 243 5.37 -3.52 -10.70
CA ALA A 243 6.26 -4.04 -9.65
C ALA A 243 5.80 -5.38 -9.04
N SER A 244 4.53 -5.79 -9.24
CA SER A 244 3.99 -7.04 -8.69
C SER A 244 3.52 -8.02 -9.76
N ASN A 245 2.49 -7.67 -10.51
CA ASN A 245 1.79 -8.59 -11.41
C ASN A 245 2.61 -8.89 -12.66
N LEU A 246 3.19 -7.86 -13.27
CA LEU A 246 3.92 -8.03 -14.53
C LEU A 246 5.27 -8.73 -14.32
N VAL A 247 5.82 -8.73 -13.11
CA VAL A 247 7.00 -9.54 -12.77
C VAL A 247 6.74 -11.03 -12.97
N VAL A 248 5.50 -11.49 -12.76
CA VAL A 248 5.11 -12.89 -13.01
C VAL A 248 5.20 -13.22 -14.50
N ALA A 249 4.76 -12.32 -15.38
CA ALA A 249 4.90 -12.50 -16.82
C ALA A 249 6.38 -12.54 -17.24
N LEU A 250 7.23 -11.66 -16.69
CA LEU A 250 8.67 -11.69 -16.98
C LEU A 250 9.33 -13.01 -16.53
N ALA A 251 8.93 -13.53 -15.37
CA ALA A 251 9.42 -14.81 -14.88
C ALA A 251 8.96 -15.98 -15.77
N GLN A 252 7.71 -15.95 -16.22
CA GLN A 252 7.16 -16.95 -17.15
C GLN A 252 7.90 -16.94 -18.49
N THR A 253 8.07 -15.77 -19.11
CA THR A 253 8.83 -15.64 -20.37
C THR A 253 10.25 -16.19 -20.22
N ALA A 254 10.93 -15.89 -19.11
CA ALA A 254 12.26 -16.44 -18.87
C ALA A 254 12.26 -17.97 -18.70
N ALA A 255 11.25 -18.53 -18.04
CA ALA A 255 11.11 -19.98 -17.85
C ALA A 255 10.84 -20.70 -19.18
N GLU A 256 9.98 -20.15 -20.04
CA GLU A 256 9.68 -20.70 -21.37
C GLU A 256 10.92 -20.75 -22.28
N LEU A 257 11.77 -19.72 -22.21
CA LEU A 257 13.05 -19.72 -22.93
C LEU A 257 14.00 -20.83 -22.43
N LEU A 258 14.03 -21.10 -21.13
CA LEU A 258 14.80 -22.23 -20.58
C LEU A 258 14.18 -23.57 -20.96
N SER A 259 12.86 -23.68 -21.08
CA SER A 259 12.22 -24.87 -21.61
C SER A 259 12.64 -25.17 -23.06
N GLY A 260 12.81 -24.13 -23.88
CA GLY A 260 13.43 -24.27 -25.21
C GLY A 260 14.87 -24.79 -25.18
N CYS A 261 15.56 -24.67 -24.03
CA CYS A 261 16.91 -25.19 -23.79
C CYS A 261 16.90 -26.60 -23.15
N GLY A 262 15.73 -27.23 -22.99
CA GLY A 262 15.60 -28.59 -22.46
C GLY A 262 15.32 -28.68 -20.95
N PHE A 263 15.04 -27.56 -20.27
CA PHE A 263 14.63 -27.57 -18.86
C PHE A 263 13.14 -27.94 -18.74
N SER A 264 12.78 -28.74 -17.75
CA SER A 264 11.38 -28.78 -17.29
C SER A 264 10.98 -27.43 -16.68
N GLU A 265 9.67 -27.15 -16.61
CA GLU A 265 9.16 -25.94 -15.98
C GLU A 265 9.65 -25.78 -14.53
N ALA A 266 9.66 -26.89 -13.77
CA ALA A 266 10.13 -26.89 -12.40
C ALA A 266 11.63 -26.55 -12.30
N GLU A 267 12.47 -27.16 -13.14
CA GLU A 267 13.91 -26.87 -13.18
C GLU A 267 14.20 -25.43 -13.63
N ALA A 268 13.44 -24.91 -14.61
CA ALA A 268 13.57 -23.54 -15.06
C ALA A 268 13.27 -22.54 -13.94
N ILE A 269 12.17 -22.74 -13.19
CA ILE A 269 11.82 -21.90 -12.05
C ILE A 269 12.85 -22.03 -10.92
N GLU A 270 13.31 -23.24 -10.61
CA GLU A 270 14.36 -23.47 -9.61
C GLU A 270 15.66 -22.74 -9.97
N ALA A 271 16.08 -22.81 -11.24
CA ALA A 271 17.26 -22.12 -11.74
C ALA A 271 17.13 -20.59 -11.72
N LEU A 272 15.94 -20.06 -12.03
CA LEU A 272 15.70 -18.61 -12.11
C LEU A 272 15.46 -17.96 -10.74
N ALA A 273 14.93 -18.71 -9.76
CA ALA A 273 14.52 -18.15 -8.47
C ALA A 273 15.64 -17.40 -7.71
N PRO A 274 16.89 -17.90 -7.63
CA PRO A 274 17.99 -17.16 -7.01
C PRO A 274 18.32 -15.86 -7.74
N LEU A 275 18.30 -15.85 -9.08
CA LEU A 275 18.59 -14.66 -9.90
C LEU A 275 17.53 -13.58 -9.71
N LEU A 276 16.25 -13.94 -9.80
CA LEU A 276 15.13 -13.03 -9.60
C LEU A 276 15.15 -12.44 -8.18
N THR A 277 15.35 -13.29 -7.18
CA THR A 277 15.39 -12.88 -5.77
C THR A 277 16.55 -11.92 -5.50
N GLN A 278 17.75 -12.24 -5.99
CA GLN A 278 18.92 -11.41 -5.76
C GLN A 278 18.82 -10.06 -6.48
N ASN A 279 18.24 -10.02 -7.68
CA ASN A 279 18.01 -8.76 -8.40
C ASN A 279 17.04 -7.85 -7.63
N VAL A 280 15.93 -8.39 -7.11
CA VAL A 280 15.00 -7.60 -6.27
C VAL A 280 15.71 -7.08 -5.02
N LYS A 281 16.50 -7.93 -4.32
CA LYS A 281 17.29 -7.49 -3.16
C LYS A 281 18.26 -6.37 -3.51
N ASN A 282 18.93 -6.45 -4.65
CA ASN A 282 19.86 -5.44 -5.13
C ASN A 282 19.14 -4.12 -5.44
N ILE A 283 17.96 -4.15 -6.07
CA ILE A 283 17.15 -2.96 -6.34
C ILE A 283 16.76 -2.27 -5.02
N CYS A 284 16.30 -3.04 -4.04
CA CYS A 284 15.91 -2.51 -2.74
C CYS A 284 17.08 -1.92 -1.94
N SER A 285 18.28 -2.49 -2.08
CA SER A 285 19.46 -2.11 -1.27
C SER A 285 20.31 -1.02 -1.92
N HIS A 286 20.42 -1.02 -3.26
CA HIS A 286 21.35 -0.17 -4.01
C HIS A 286 20.65 0.74 -5.03
N GLY A 287 19.32 0.70 -5.09
CA GLY A 287 18.52 1.42 -6.08
C GLY A 287 18.62 0.81 -7.50
N VAL A 288 17.79 1.31 -8.40
CA VAL A 288 17.66 0.78 -9.77
C VAL A 288 18.98 0.86 -10.56
N ALA A 289 19.69 1.97 -10.48
CA ALA A 289 20.97 2.14 -11.19
C ALA A 289 22.09 1.27 -10.61
N GLY A 290 22.14 1.10 -9.28
CA GLY A 290 23.13 0.26 -8.61
C GLY A 290 22.91 -1.24 -8.85
N ALA A 291 21.65 -1.66 -9.02
CA ALA A 291 21.30 -3.05 -9.31
C ALA A 291 21.55 -3.48 -10.76
N LEU A 292 21.63 -2.52 -11.69
CA LEU A 292 21.79 -2.81 -13.10
C LEU A 292 23.18 -3.44 -13.38
N THR A 293 23.14 -4.58 -14.07
CA THR A 293 24.28 -5.34 -14.61
C THR A 293 23.93 -5.90 -16.00
N GLY A 294 24.84 -6.64 -16.63
CA GLY A 294 24.58 -7.35 -17.88
C GLY A 294 24.94 -6.56 -19.15
N PRO A 295 24.52 -7.04 -20.33
CA PRO A 295 25.02 -6.55 -21.62
C PRO A 295 24.69 -5.08 -21.90
N VAL A 296 23.48 -4.62 -21.57
CA VAL A 296 23.11 -3.19 -21.71
C VAL A 296 23.96 -2.29 -20.80
N GLU A 297 24.25 -2.77 -19.59
CA GLU A 297 25.05 -2.03 -18.61
C GLU A 297 26.50 -1.87 -19.05
N ARG A 298 27.08 -2.82 -19.79
CA ARG A 298 28.46 -2.74 -20.27
C ARG A 298 28.61 -2.22 -21.70
N GLY A 299 27.52 -2.03 -22.43
CA GLY A 299 27.58 -1.55 -23.81
C GLY A 299 27.73 -2.66 -24.86
N ASP A 300 27.45 -3.91 -24.50
CA ASP A 300 27.75 -5.10 -25.31
C ASP A 300 26.67 -5.33 -26.38
N SER A 301 26.83 -4.65 -27.53
CA SER A 301 25.89 -4.76 -28.65
C SER A 301 25.90 -6.12 -29.31
N GLN A 302 27.00 -6.87 -29.25
CA GLN A 302 27.09 -8.19 -29.86
C GLN A 302 26.19 -9.18 -29.13
N THR A 303 26.28 -9.23 -27.79
CA THR A 303 25.38 -10.07 -26.98
C THR A 303 23.91 -9.69 -27.19
N ILE A 304 23.57 -8.39 -27.21
CA ILE A 304 22.19 -7.95 -27.49
C ILE A 304 21.71 -8.40 -28.88
N ALA A 305 22.57 -8.33 -29.91
CA ALA A 305 22.21 -8.76 -31.25
C ALA A 305 21.93 -10.27 -31.30
N SER A 306 22.77 -11.08 -30.64
CA SER A 306 22.55 -12.53 -30.52
C SER A 306 21.24 -12.87 -29.80
N HIS A 307 20.90 -12.16 -28.72
CA HIS A 307 19.62 -12.36 -28.04
C HIS A 307 18.43 -12.00 -28.93
N LEU A 308 18.48 -10.86 -29.63
CA LEU A 308 17.39 -10.45 -30.53
C LEU A 308 17.20 -11.41 -31.71
N ALA A 309 18.27 -12.09 -32.14
CA ALA A 309 18.22 -13.05 -33.23
C ALA A 309 17.59 -14.39 -32.84
N CYS A 310 17.61 -14.77 -31.55
CA CYS A 310 17.00 -16.02 -31.06
C CYS A 310 15.60 -15.84 -30.47
N LEU A 311 15.13 -14.60 -30.32
CA LEU A 311 13.78 -14.29 -29.85
C LEU A 311 12.87 -13.98 -31.03
N GLU A 312 11.59 -14.35 -30.92
CA GLU A 312 10.57 -14.07 -31.93
C GLU A 312 9.35 -13.35 -31.33
N GLY A 313 8.49 -12.81 -32.20
CA GLY A 313 7.19 -12.25 -31.81
C GLY A 313 7.25 -11.24 -30.64
N ASP A 314 6.33 -11.44 -29.69
CA ASP A 314 6.14 -10.57 -28.53
C ASP A 314 7.32 -10.64 -27.55
N ASP A 315 8.02 -11.77 -27.44
CA ASP A 315 9.19 -11.92 -26.55
C ASP A 315 10.38 -11.10 -27.04
N ARG A 316 10.61 -11.07 -28.36
CA ARG A 316 11.63 -10.21 -28.96
C ARG A 316 11.32 -8.73 -28.70
N GLU A 317 10.06 -8.35 -28.86
CA GLU A 317 9.62 -6.97 -28.64
C GLU A 317 9.70 -6.57 -27.17
N LEU A 318 9.31 -7.47 -26.25
CA LEU A 318 9.46 -7.29 -24.81
C LEU A 318 10.93 -7.10 -24.42
N TYR A 319 11.82 -7.97 -24.90
CA TYR A 319 13.26 -7.87 -24.66
C TYR A 319 13.83 -6.53 -25.17
N ARG A 320 13.44 -6.12 -26.38
CA ARG A 320 13.86 -4.86 -27.00
C ARG A 320 13.38 -3.66 -26.18
N LEU A 321 12.11 -3.62 -25.80
CA LEU A 321 11.51 -2.53 -25.02
C LEU A 321 12.17 -2.40 -23.65
N LEU A 322 12.35 -3.51 -22.93
CA LEU A 322 13.01 -3.49 -21.62
C LEU A 322 14.49 -3.08 -21.74
N SER A 323 15.22 -3.62 -22.72
CA SER A 323 16.61 -3.22 -22.98
C SER A 323 16.73 -1.74 -23.32
N THR A 324 15.76 -1.18 -24.05
CA THR A 324 15.69 0.27 -24.33
C THR A 324 15.49 1.07 -23.04
N LYS A 325 14.63 0.61 -22.13
CA LYS A 325 14.40 1.25 -20.82
C LYS A 325 15.63 1.17 -19.89
N LEU A 326 16.53 0.21 -20.12
CA LEU A 326 17.80 0.11 -19.37
C LEU A 326 18.85 1.12 -19.82
N LEU A 327 18.78 1.67 -21.04
CA LEU A 327 19.80 2.61 -21.55
C LEU A 327 19.94 3.89 -20.70
N PRO A 328 18.87 4.62 -20.31
CA PRO A 328 19.01 5.78 -19.44
C PRO A 328 19.58 5.44 -18.06
N ILE A 329 19.25 4.25 -17.54
CA ILE A 329 19.77 3.75 -16.27
C ILE A 329 21.28 3.48 -16.38
N ALA A 330 21.72 2.82 -17.46
CA ALA A 330 23.14 2.57 -17.72
C ALA A 330 23.94 3.88 -17.87
N ARG A 331 23.39 4.90 -18.53
CA ARG A 331 24.01 6.24 -18.66
C ARG A 331 24.17 6.95 -17.32
N THR A 332 23.30 6.67 -16.34
CA THR A 332 23.44 7.22 -14.98
C THR A 332 24.65 6.62 -14.27
N LYS A 333 24.97 5.35 -14.54
CA LYS A 333 26.14 4.64 -13.98
C LYS A 333 27.44 4.96 -14.72
N HIS A 334 27.36 5.21 -16.03
CA HIS A 334 28.50 5.50 -16.91
C HIS A 334 28.30 6.83 -17.66
N PRO A 335 28.45 7.99 -17.01
CA PRO A 335 28.31 9.29 -17.65
C PRO A 335 29.27 9.45 -18.83
N GLY A 336 28.76 9.88 -19.98
CA GLY A 336 29.56 10.14 -21.19
C GLY A 336 29.79 8.93 -22.11
N ARG A 337 29.30 7.73 -21.75
CA ARG A 337 29.32 6.57 -22.65
C ARG A 337 28.45 6.82 -23.89
N LYS A 338 28.98 6.49 -25.08
CA LYS A 338 28.24 6.57 -26.34
C LYS A 338 27.59 5.24 -26.68
N ASP A 339 26.28 5.13 -26.47
CA ASP A 339 25.48 3.92 -26.75
C ASP A 339 24.96 3.84 -28.19
N THR A 340 25.61 4.50 -29.15
CA THR A 340 25.03 4.70 -30.48
C THR A 340 24.75 3.38 -31.21
N ALA A 341 25.62 2.37 -31.06
CA ALA A 341 25.41 1.05 -31.67
C ALA A 341 24.23 0.30 -31.02
N LEU A 342 24.17 0.28 -29.68
CA LEU A 342 23.07 -0.32 -28.94
C LEU A 342 21.73 0.36 -29.22
N GLN A 343 21.74 1.69 -29.28
CA GLN A 343 20.53 2.47 -29.53
C GLN A 343 20.00 2.16 -30.94
N LYS A 344 20.85 2.14 -31.97
CA LYS A 344 20.44 1.74 -33.33
C LYS A 344 19.89 0.32 -33.37
N LEU A 345 20.53 -0.62 -32.68
CA LEU A 345 20.10 -2.01 -32.62
C LEU A 345 18.71 -2.15 -31.98
N LEU A 346 18.44 -1.37 -30.94
CA LEU A 346 17.16 -1.40 -30.21
C LEU A 346 16.06 -0.54 -30.86
N GLU A 347 16.42 0.45 -31.69
CA GLU A 347 15.49 1.28 -32.48
C GLU A 347 15.01 0.60 -33.76
N GLY A 348 15.74 -0.41 -34.26
CA GLY A 348 15.37 -1.18 -35.45
C GLY A 348 13.98 -1.81 -35.30
N THR A 349 13.02 -1.30 -36.07
CA THR A 349 11.65 -1.81 -36.12
C THR A 349 11.63 -3.26 -36.60
N GLY A 350 10.84 -4.12 -35.93
CA GLY A 350 10.74 -5.56 -36.18
C GLY A 350 10.17 -5.97 -37.53
N ASN A 351 10.88 -5.70 -38.63
CA ASN A 351 10.51 -6.19 -39.96
C ASN A 351 11.65 -6.71 -40.84
N GLU A 352 12.86 -6.86 -40.30
CA GLU A 352 13.91 -7.58 -41.01
C GLU A 352 13.81 -9.07 -40.66
N LYS A 353 13.23 -9.84 -41.58
CA LYS A 353 13.44 -11.29 -41.67
C LYS A 353 14.93 -11.52 -41.93
N HIS A 354 15.74 -11.58 -40.90
CA HIS A 354 17.05 -12.21 -41.00
C HIS A 354 16.84 -13.71 -40.92
N SER A 355 16.86 -14.39 -42.07
CA SER A 355 17.04 -15.84 -42.10
C SER A 355 18.39 -16.14 -41.46
N CYS A 356 18.36 -16.76 -40.28
CA CYS A 356 19.56 -17.24 -39.62
C CYS A 356 19.99 -18.56 -40.27
N ASP A 357 20.96 -18.51 -41.18
CA ASP A 357 21.61 -19.69 -41.79
C ASP A 357 22.63 -20.36 -40.85
N ILE A 358 22.53 -20.20 -39.53
CA ILE A 358 23.51 -20.75 -38.56
C ILE A 358 22.99 -22.00 -37.81
N CYS A 359 21.77 -22.48 -38.12
CA CYS A 359 21.22 -23.69 -37.48
C CYS A 359 21.00 -24.90 -38.41
N THR A 360 21.71 -25.00 -39.55
CA THR A 360 21.75 -26.26 -40.31
C THR A 360 23.06 -27.01 -40.08
N GLY A 361 23.21 -27.54 -38.86
CA GLY A 361 24.07 -28.71 -38.64
C GLY A 361 23.45 -29.92 -39.31
N LYS A 362 23.60 -30.03 -40.64
CA LYS A 362 23.32 -31.27 -41.36
C LYS A 362 24.27 -32.33 -40.85
N ALA A 363 23.76 -33.28 -40.06
CA ALA A 363 24.37 -34.57 -39.90
C ALA A 363 24.31 -35.28 -41.26
N GLY A 364 25.43 -35.26 -41.98
CA GLY A 364 25.67 -36.07 -43.17
C GLY A 364 26.65 -37.20 -42.83
N THR A 365 26.12 -38.43 -42.88
CA THR A 365 26.75 -39.68 -43.36
C THR A 365 28.14 -40.07 -42.86
N GLU A 366 28.23 -41.18 -42.13
CA GLU A 366 28.42 -42.55 -42.66
C GLU A 366 27.79 -43.59 -41.72
#